data_AF-A0A5J9URI4-F1
#
_entry.id   AF-A0A5J9URI4-F1
#
_cell.length_a   1.000
_cell.length_b   1.000
_cell.length_c   1.000
_cell.angle_alpha   90.00
_cell.angle_beta   90.00
_cell.angle_gamma   90.00
#
_symmetry.space_group_name_H-M   'P 1'
#
loop_
_entity.id
_entity.type
_entity.pdbx_description
1 polymer ?
#
loop_
_entity_poly.entity_id
_entity_poly.type
_entity_poly.pdbx_seq_one_letter_code
_entity_poly.pdbx_strand_id
1 'polypeptide(L)'
;MQDTVYYEDIEEREDAGTPAIVGKVRAALAFWVKEHVGRDAVALRERVHAEAAMARLLANPTSRCSATNSPRAASPSSPSSSTPAATPLEAGARGGCACAGPYGHALLGVAENLSLRIRDAIVRGGYHGVKPGWTRVSLPYYLSRDEFRHVLAAVDFVAAHGHRFLPLYAFDWRTGNWTFRRRALKQRAMRDELLLMHDDDDGFFFPEATKKKNAADEGDDLSRKFESYLESATRIALSLPDTYNDDERMIESLPKGVDPDIVLFRV
;
A
#
# COMPACT_ATOMS: atom_id res chain seq x y z
N MET A 1 -45.20 14.63 -26.89
CA MET A 1 -43.93 14.08 -26.37
C MET A 1 -42.81 14.72 -27.17
N GLN A 2 -42.62 16.04 -27.03
CA GLN A 2 -41.72 16.83 -27.87
C GLN A 2 -41.18 18.08 -27.13
N ASP A 3 -41.16 18.05 -25.80
CA ASP A 3 -40.77 19.21 -24.97
C ASP A 3 -39.33 19.11 -24.44
N THR A 4 -38.55 18.13 -24.88
CA THR A 4 -37.16 17.96 -24.47
C THR A 4 -36.23 18.34 -25.61
N VAL A 5 -35.57 19.48 -25.47
CA VAL A 5 -34.51 19.94 -26.37
C VAL A 5 -33.19 19.42 -25.83
N TYR A 6 -32.51 18.60 -26.64
CA TYR A 6 -31.15 18.16 -26.36
C TYR A 6 -30.17 19.03 -27.13
N TYR A 7 -29.00 19.28 -26.54
CA TYR A 7 -27.87 19.86 -27.28
C TYR A 7 -27.47 18.93 -28.43
N GLU A 8 -27.01 19.49 -29.55
CA GLU A 8 -26.53 18.68 -30.68
C GLU A 8 -25.13 18.12 -30.42
N ASP A 9 -24.32 18.83 -29.63
CA ASP A 9 -22.99 18.37 -29.22
C ASP A 9 -23.09 17.26 -28.17
N ILE A 10 -22.47 16.12 -28.46
CA ILE A 10 -22.43 14.97 -27.55
C ILE A 10 -21.58 15.26 -26.31
N GLU A 11 -20.55 16.09 -26.42
CA GLU A 11 -19.66 16.40 -25.31
C GLU A 11 -20.37 17.25 -24.26
N GLU A 12 -21.17 18.23 -24.69
CA GLU A 12 -22.01 19.05 -23.81
C GLU A 12 -23.15 18.26 -23.15
N ARG A 13 -23.64 17.21 -23.81
CA ARG A 13 -24.68 16.33 -23.24
C ARG A 13 -24.16 15.46 -22.11
N GLU A 14 -22.91 15.03 -22.20
CA GLU A 14 -22.27 14.16 -21.20
C GLU A 14 -21.61 14.97 -20.06
N ASP A 15 -21.40 16.29 -20.24
CA ASP A 15 -20.85 17.16 -19.22
C ASP A 15 -21.97 17.68 -18.29
N ALA A 16 -22.08 17.06 -17.12
CA ALA A 16 -23.14 17.38 -16.17
C ALA A 16 -22.82 18.63 -15.33
N GLY A 17 -23.67 19.66 -15.44
CA GLY A 17 -23.61 20.84 -14.58
C GLY A 17 -22.43 21.76 -14.89
N THR A 18 -21.89 22.45 -13.87
CA THR A 18 -20.73 23.32 -14.05
C THR A 18 -19.47 22.47 -14.27
N PRO A 19 -18.81 22.55 -15.44
CA PRO A 19 -17.64 21.73 -15.71
C PRO A 19 -16.50 22.03 -14.74
N ALA A 20 -15.70 21.02 -14.40
CA ALA A 20 -14.51 21.18 -13.58
C ALA A 20 -13.35 21.83 -14.37
N ILE A 21 -13.51 23.09 -14.78
CA ILE A 21 -12.61 23.81 -15.72
C ILE A 21 -11.14 23.71 -15.28
N VAL A 22 -10.84 24.02 -14.01
CA VAL A 22 -9.47 23.93 -13.48
C VAL A 22 -8.95 22.49 -13.51
N GLY A 23 -9.82 21.50 -13.27
CA GLY A 23 -9.48 20.08 -13.37
C GLY A 23 -9.13 19.67 -14.81
N LYS A 24 -9.91 20.14 -15.79
CA LYS A 24 -9.63 19.91 -17.22
C LYS A 24 -8.29 20.51 -17.64
N VAL A 25 -7.99 21.75 -17.20
CA VAL A 25 -6.70 22.40 -17.46
C VAL A 25 -5.54 21.61 -16.83
N ARG A 26 -5.68 21.16 -15.57
CA ARG A 26 -4.66 20.33 -14.90
C ARG A 26 -4.45 18.99 -15.63
N ALA A 27 -5.52 18.33 -16.07
CA ALA A 27 -5.43 17.09 -16.84
C ALA A 27 -4.69 17.31 -18.17
N ALA A 28 -5.03 18.37 -18.91
CA ALA A 28 -4.34 18.73 -20.15
C ALA A 28 -2.84 18.96 -19.94
N LEU A 29 -2.46 19.72 -18.91
CA LEU A 29 -1.05 19.93 -18.55
C LEU A 29 -0.33 18.63 -18.18
N ALA A 30 -1.00 17.72 -17.46
CA ALA A 30 -0.44 16.42 -17.13
C ALA A 30 -0.17 15.57 -18.39
N PHE A 31 -1.06 15.62 -19.38
CA PHE A 31 -0.84 14.97 -20.68
C PHE A 31 0.34 15.59 -21.42
N TRP A 32 0.45 16.92 -21.44
CA TRP A 32 1.59 17.60 -22.07
C TRP A 32 2.93 17.22 -21.43
N VAL A 33 3.00 17.18 -20.10
CA VAL A 33 4.21 16.72 -19.40
C VAL A 33 4.54 15.28 -19.76
N LYS A 34 3.55 14.38 -19.77
CA LYS A 34 3.73 12.97 -20.16
C LYS A 34 4.23 12.83 -21.60
N GLU A 35 3.69 13.61 -22.53
CA GLU A 35 4.13 13.62 -23.92
C GLU A 35 5.55 14.18 -24.08
N HIS A 36 5.87 15.23 -23.34
CA HIS A 36 7.21 15.82 -23.32
C HIS A 36 8.27 14.83 -22.79
N VAL A 37 7.95 14.05 -21.74
CA VAL A 37 8.84 12.99 -21.24
C VAL A 37 8.98 11.85 -22.26
N GLY A 38 7.91 11.56 -23.01
CA GLY A 38 7.87 10.51 -24.02
C GLY A 38 7.43 9.16 -23.45
N ARG A 39 6.58 8.46 -24.21
CA ARG A 39 5.98 7.19 -23.78
C ARG A 39 7.02 6.09 -23.56
N ASP A 40 8.04 6.03 -24.42
CA ASP A 40 9.07 5.00 -24.36
C ASP A 40 9.98 5.17 -23.14
N ALA A 41 10.33 6.42 -22.80
CA ALA A 41 11.11 6.72 -21.61
C ALA A 41 10.35 6.35 -20.32
N VAL A 42 9.05 6.68 -20.26
CA VAL A 42 8.18 6.28 -19.15
C VAL A 42 8.11 4.76 -19.04
N ALA A 43 7.83 4.06 -20.14
CA ALA A 43 7.72 2.61 -20.16
C ALA A 43 9.03 1.91 -19.75
N LEU A 44 10.18 2.41 -20.21
CA LEU A 44 11.48 1.89 -19.83
C LEU A 44 11.74 2.06 -18.33
N ARG A 45 11.48 3.25 -17.76
CA ARG A 45 11.66 3.50 -16.33
C ARG A 45 10.73 2.63 -15.47
N GLU A 46 9.46 2.52 -15.85
CA GLU A 46 8.51 1.64 -15.17
C GLU A 46 8.99 0.19 -15.16
N ARG A 47 9.49 -0.31 -16.29
CA ARG A 47 10.05 -1.67 -16.39
C ARG A 47 11.27 -1.85 -15.49
N VAL A 48 12.23 -0.93 -15.54
CA VAL A 48 13.45 -0.99 -14.71
C VAL A 48 13.09 -1.01 -13.23
N HIS A 49 12.16 -0.15 -12.80
CA HIS A 49 11.70 -0.13 -11.40
C HIS A 49 10.98 -1.42 -11.02
N ALA A 50 10.10 -1.93 -11.88
CA ALA A 50 9.37 -3.17 -11.62
C ALA A 50 10.30 -4.38 -11.53
N GLU A 51 11.24 -4.53 -12.47
CA GLU A 51 12.21 -5.63 -12.49
C GLU A 51 13.14 -5.59 -11.29
N ALA A 52 13.69 -4.42 -10.95
CA ALA A 52 14.56 -4.26 -9.79
C ALA A 52 13.83 -4.53 -8.46
N ALA A 53 12.59 -4.02 -8.33
CA ALA A 53 11.77 -4.30 -7.15
C ALA A 53 11.43 -5.79 -7.05
N MET A 54 11.06 -6.41 -8.16
CA MET A 54 10.68 -7.82 -8.19
C MET A 54 11.85 -8.74 -7.86
N ALA A 55 13.03 -8.48 -8.44
CA ALA A 55 14.24 -9.24 -8.15
C ALA A 55 14.58 -9.20 -6.65
N ARG A 56 14.43 -8.02 -6.03
CA ARG A 56 14.71 -7.84 -4.59
C ARG A 56 13.68 -8.54 -3.71
N LEU A 57 12.39 -8.44 -4.05
CA LEU A 57 11.31 -9.10 -3.31
C LEU A 57 11.40 -10.63 -3.41
N LEU A 58 11.70 -11.18 -4.59
CA LEU A 58 11.86 -12.62 -4.77
C LEU A 58 13.10 -13.18 -4.06
N ALA A 59 14.15 -12.36 -3.88
CA ALA A 59 15.33 -12.74 -3.13
C ALA A 59 15.09 -12.81 -1.61
N ASN A 60 14.03 -12.16 -1.10
CA ASN A 60 13.73 -12.11 0.32
C ASN A 60 12.81 -13.29 0.73
N PRO A 61 13.28 -14.23 1.58
CA PRO A 61 12.52 -15.43 1.94
C PRO A 61 11.30 -15.15 2.82
N THR A 62 11.24 -14.01 3.52
CA THR A 62 10.11 -13.69 4.42
C THR A 62 8.94 -13.01 3.71
N SER A 63 9.17 -12.39 2.55
CA SER A 63 8.09 -11.80 1.75
C SER A 63 7.40 -12.86 0.90
N ARG A 64 6.16 -13.21 1.24
CA ARG A 64 5.29 -14.01 0.36
C ARG A 64 4.81 -13.14 -0.81
N CYS A 65 5.65 -12.98 -1.83
CA CYS A 65 5.31 -12.26 -3.05
C CYS A 65 4.70 -13.20 -4.10
N SER A 66 3.46 -12.92 -4.52
CA SER A 66 2.85 -13.54 -5.69
C SER A 66 3.07 -12.61 -6.88
N ALA A 67 4.12 -12.88 -7.64
CA ALA A 67 4.53 -12.11 -8.80
C ALA A 67 4.02 -12.77 -10.09
N THR A 68 2.91 -12.29 -10.64
CA THR A 68 2.48 -12.69 -11.98
C THR A 68 3.12 -11.75 -13.00
N ASN A 69 4.21 -12.20 -13.63
CA ASN A 69 4.80 -11.51 -14.79
C ASN A 69 3.85 -11.64 -15.98
N SER A 70 3.19 -10.57 -16.39
CA SER A 70 2.52 -10.51 -17.70
C SER A 70 2.76 -9.14 -18.37
N PRO A 71 3.24 -9.12 -19.64
CA PRO A 71 3.45 -7.88 -20.39
C PRO A 71 2.12 -7.27 -20.87
N ARG A 72 1.99 -5.94 -20.75
CA ARG A 72 0.88 -5.12 -21.28
C ARG A 72 0.61 -5.46 -22.75
N ALA A 73 -0.58 -5.97 -23.07
CA ALA A 73 -1.15 -5.90 -24.41
C ALA A 73 -1.97 -4.62 -24.56
N ALA A 74 -1.69 -3.86 -25.62
CA ALA A 74 -2.54 -2.77 -26.08
C ALA A 74 -3.81 -3.33 -26.75
N SER A 75 -4.99 -2.76 -26.45
CA SER A 75 -6.24 -3.10 -27.12
C SER A 75 -6.16 -2.88 -28.64
N PRO A 76 -6.92 -3.68 -29.41
CA PRO A 76 -8.13 -3.13 -30.00
C PRO A 76 -9.36 -4.05 -29.89
N SER A 77 -10.55 -3.43 -29.76
CA SER A 77 -11.90 -3.91 -30.13
C SER A 77 -12.37 -5.34 -29.76
N SER A 78 -13.40 -5.39 -28.91
CA SER A 78 -14.22 -6.53 -28.42
C SER A 78 -14.73 -7.52 -29.50
N PRO A 79 -15.44 -8.65 -29.18
CA PRO A 79 -15.66 -9.34 -27.89
C PRO A 79 -15.42 -10.88 -27.99
N SER A 80 -14.65 -11.48 -27.07
CA SER A 80 -14.78 -12.89 -26.66
C SER A 80 -13.67 -13.26 -25.69
N SER A 81 -14.02 -13.92 -24.59
CA SER A 81 -13.15 -14.75 -23.74
C SER A 81 -11.67 -14.37 -23.71
N SER A 82 -11.29 -13.33 -22.96
CA SER A 82 -9.88 -13.11 -22.62
C SER A 82 -9.74 -12.26 -21.37
N THR A 83 -9.09 -12.85 -20.37
CA THR A 83 -8.45 -12.28 -19.18
C THR A 83 -8.29 -10.75 -19.20
N PRO A 84 -8.89 -10.00 -18.25
CA PRO A 84 -8.63 -8.57 -18.16
C PRO A 84 -7.33 -8.34 -17.37
N ALA A 85 -6.34 -7.79 -18.07
CA ALA A 85 -5.17 -7.14 -17.50
C ALA A 85 -5.56 -5.76 -16.93
N ALA A 86 -5.17 -5.44 -15.70
CA ALA A 86 -5.09 -4.07 -15.22
C ALA A 86 -4.27 -3.97 -13.92
N THR A 87 -3.20 -3.18 -13.91
CA THR A 87 -2.68 -2.56 -12.68
C THR A 87 -2.65 -1.04 -12.88
N PRO A 88 -3.51 -0.28 -12.17
CA PRO A 88 -3.28 1.14 -11.94
C PRO A 88 -2.20 1.27 -10.85
N LEU A 89 -1.04 1.79 -11.22
CA LEU A 89 0.14 2.00 -10.39
C LEU A 89 0.04 3.40 -9.74
N GLU A 90 -0.33 3.47 -8.46
CA GLU A 90 -0.37 4.72 -7.66
C GLU A 90 0.54 4.59 -6.43
N ALA A 91 1.51 5.48 -6.26
CA ALA A 91 2.41 5.50 -5.09
C ALA A 91 1.61 5.62 -3.79
N GLY A 92 1.59 4.55 -3.00
CA GLY A 92 0.82 4.42 -1.77
C GLY A 92 0.52 2.96 -1.48
N ALA A 93 0.97 2.47 -0.33
CA ALA A 93 0.64 1.12 0.15
C ALA A 93 -0.83 1.09 0.55
N ARG A 94 -1.70 0.66 -0.37
CA ARG A 94 -3.13 0.44 -0.06
C ARG A 94 -3.29 -1.00 0.38
N GLY A 95 -3.63 -1.20 1.65
CA GLY A 95 -4.07 -2.48 2.17
C GLY A 95 -5.54 -2.71 1.85
N GLY A 96 -5.91 -3.94 1.49
CA GLY A 96 -7.30 -4.35 1.32
C GLY A 96 -7.53 -5.25 0.12
N CYS A 97 -8.79 -5.41 -0.31
CA CYS A 97 -9.14 -6.24 -1.47
C CYS A 97 -9.00 -5.51 -2.82
N ALA A 98 -8.46 -4.28 -2.83
CA ALA A 98 -8.26 -3.43 -4.01
C ALA A 98 -9.49 -3.32 -4.95
N CYS A 99 -10.70 -3.42 -4.40
CA CYS A 99 -11.97 -3.51 -5.15
C CYS A 99 -12.01 -4.67 -6.18
N ALA A 100 -11.14 -5.67 -6.02
CA ALA A 100 -10.94 -6.80 -6.93
C ALA A 100 -11.01 -8.12 -6.17
N GLY A 101 -12.15 -8.39 -5.51
CA GLY A 101 -12.36 -9.59 -4.68
C GLY A 101 -12.02 -10.92 -5.38
N PRO A 102 -12.51 -11.18 -6.61
CA PRO A 102 -12.16 -12.39 -7.35
C PRO A 102 -10.66 -12.52 -7.64
N TYR A 103 -10.00 -11.41 -7.92
CA TYR A 103 -8.54 -11.38 -8.11
C TYR A 103 -7.80 -11.71 -6.81
N GLY A 104 -8.27 -11.19 -5.68
CA GLY A 104 -7.75 -11.52 -4.36
C GLY A 104 -7.83 -13.01 -4.05
N HIS A 105 -8.93 -13.68 -4.43
CA HIS A 105 -9.05 -15.12 -4.26
C HIS A 105 -8.01 -15.88 -5.08
N ALA A 106 -7.82 -15.50 -6.35
CA ALA A 106 -6.80 -16.13 -7.20
C ALA A 106 -5.38 -15.90 -6.66
N LEU A 107 -5.07 -14.68 -6.21
CA LEU A 107 -3.74 -14.31 -5.71
C LEU A 107 -3.36 -15.04 -4.42
N LEU A 108 -4.32 -15.19 -3.51
CA LEU A 108 -4.12 -15.79 -2.19
C LEU A 108 -4.45 -17.29 -2.15
N GLY A 109 -4.82 -17.90 -3.28
CA GLY A 109 -5.15 -19.32 -3.36
C GLY A 109 -6.45 -19.69 -2.64
N VAL A 110 -7.39 -18.74 -2.52
CA VAL A 110 -8.68 -18.96 -1.84
C VAL A 110 -9.62 -19.71 -2.78
N ALA A 111 -9.68 -21.03 -2.62
CA ALA A 111 -10.64 -21.87 -3.31
C ALA A 111 -12.09 -21.58 -2.87
N GLU A 112 -13.07 -22.03 -3.66
CA GLU A 112 -14.50 -21.78 -3.41
C GLU A 112 -14.94 -22.19 -1.99
N ASN A 113 -14.52 -23.37 -1.51
CA ASN A 113 -14.83 -23.83 -0.15
C ASN A 113 -14.31 -22.85 0.91
N LEU A 114 -13.04 -22.43 0.83
CA LEU A 114 -12.46 -21.46 1.76
C LEU A 114 -13.18 -20.10 1.66
N SER A 115 -13.53 -19.65 0.46
CA SER A 115 -14.30 -18.42 0.25
C SER A 115 -15.67 -18.47 0.93
N LEU A 116 -16.37 -19.60 0.82
CA LEU A 116 -17.67 -19.81 1.47
C LEU A 116 -17.53 -19.80 2.99
N ARG A 117 -16.49 -20.42 3.56
CA ARG A 117 -16.21 -20.38 5.02
C ARG A 117 -15.88 -18.97 5.51
N ILE A 118 -15.08 -18.21 4.77
CA ILE A 118 -14.78 -16.80 5.07
C ILE A 118 -16.07 -15.97 5.02
N ARG A 119 -16.88 -16.13 3.98
CA ARG A 119 -18.19 -15.45 3.85
C ARG A 119 -19.08 -15.79 5.04
N ASP A 120 -19.03 -17.03 5.51
CA ASP A 120 -19.82 -17.51 6.62
C ASP A 120 -19.48 -16.83 7.94
N ALA A 121 -18.18 -16.79 8.26
CA ALA A 121 -17.67 -16.12 9.44
C ALA A 121 -18.00 -14.61 9.44
N ILE A 122 -18.07 -13.99 8.26
CA ILE A 122 -18.46 -12.60 8.09
C ILE A 122 -19.97 -12.41 8.31
N VAL A 123 -20.81 -13.18 7.61
CA VAL A 123 -22.27 -12.95 7.59
C VAL A 123 -22.95 -13.49 8.84
N ARG A 124 -22.61 -14.71 9.27
CA ARG A 124 -23.19 -15.34 10.46
C ARG A 124 -22.43 -15.00 11.73
N GLY A 125 -21.10 -14.94 11.66
CA GLY A 125 -20.24 -14.64 12.82
C GLY A 125 -20.04 -13.15 13.10
N GLY A 126 -20.31 -12.27 12.13
CA GLY A 126 -20.09 -10.82 12.27
C GLY A 126 -18.61 -10.45 12.39
N TYR A 127 -17.69 -11.34 12.01
CA TYR A 127 -16.25 -11.12 12.09
C TYR A 127 -15.75 -10.58 10.75
N HIS A 128 -15.71 -9.26 10.58
CA HIS A 128 -15.17 -8.67 9.34
C HIS A 128 -13.65 -8.74 9.25
N GLY A 129 -12.96 -8.99 10.37
CA GLY A 129 -11.50 -9.09 10.42
C GLY A 129 -10.92 -10.29 9.66
N VAL A 130 -11.71 -11.34 9.40
CA VAL A 130 -11.24 -12.52 8.63
C VAL A 130 -11.07 -12.25 7.14
N LYS A 131 -11.45 -11.06 6.66
CA LYS A 131 -11.31 -10.71 5.25
C LYS A 131 -9.83 -10.70 4.87
N PRO A 132 -9.43 -11.52 3.90
CA PRO A 132 -8.05 -11.51 3.47
C PRO A 132 -7.73 -10.22 2.71
N GLY A 133 -6.49 -9.78 2.82
CA GLY A 133 -6.01 -8.56 2.17
C GLY A 133 -4.57 -8.73 1.71
N TRP A 134 -4.17 -7.87 0.79
CA TRP A 134 -2.78 -7.72 0.37
C TRP A 134 -2.44 -6.23 0.31
N THR A 135 -1.15 -5.96 0.27
CA THR A 135 -0.63 -4.61 0.10
C THR A 135 -0.06 -4.47 -1.30
N ARG A 136 -0.51 -3.47 -2.04
CA ARG A 136 0.09 -3.10 -3.34
C ARG A 136 1.08 -1.97 -3.15
N VAL A 137 2.32 -2.16 -3.59
CA VAL A 137 3.32 -1.10 -3.69
C VAL A 137 3.38 -0.65 -5.16
N SER A 138 3.42 0.66 -5.37
CA SER A 138 3.49 1.23 -6.73
C SER A 138 4.67 2.18 -6.84
N LEU A 139 5.39 2.08 -7.95
CA LEU A 139 6.67 2.75 -8.18
C LEU A 139 6.57 3.62 -9.44
N PRO A 140 6.18 4.89 -9.31
CA PRO A 140 5.97 5.76 -10.46
C PRO A 140 7.29 6.07 -11.18
N TYR A 141 7.22 6.33 -12.49
CA TYR A 141 8.41 6.57 -13.35
C TYR A 141 9.22 7.82 -12.98
N TYR A 142 8.59 8.76 -12.27
CA TYR A 142 9.20 10.02 -11.84
C TYR A 142 9.83 9.93 -10.46
N LEU A 143 9.80 8.76 -9.81
CA LEU A 143 10.47 8.55 -8.54
C LEU A 143 11.98 8.74 -8.70
N SER A 144 12.62 9.47 -7.79
CA SER A 144 14.07 9.60 -7.79
C SER A 144 14.74 8.27 -7.43
N ARG A 145 16.03 8.14 -7.75
CA ARG A 145 16.79 6.94 -7.43
C ARG A 145 16.87 6.70 -5.92
N ASP A 146 16.95 7.77 -5.12
CA ASP A 146 17.10 7.69 -3.67
C ASP A 146 15.76 7.32 -3.01
N GLU A 147 14.65 7.92 -3.44
CA GLU A 147 13.31 7.51 -3.01
C GLU A 147 13.01 6.05 -3.40
N PHE A 148 13.35 5.63 -4.62
CA PHE A 148 13.19 4.25 -5.07
C PHE A 148 13.93 3.27 -4.16
N ARG A 149 15.20 3.55 -3.85
CA ARG A 149 15.99 2.71 -2.94
C ARG A 149 15.41 2.70 -1.53
N HIS A 150 14.97 3.85 -1.03
CA HIS A 150 14.38 3.97 0.30
C HIS A 150 13.07 3.16 0.41
N VAL A 151 12.17 3.25 -0.57
CA VAL A 151 10.93 2.46 -0.59
C VAL A 151 11.23 0.96 -0.55
N LEU A 152 12.18 0.49 -1.35
CA LEU A 152 12.57 -0.93 -1.33
C LEU A 152 13.19 -1.34 0.01
N ALA A 153 14.07 -0.51 0.58
CA ALA A 153 14.65 -0.77 1.90
C ALA A 153 13.58 -0.77 3.01
N ALA A 154 12.57 0.09 2.92
CA ALA A 154 11.44 0.11 3.86
C ALA A 154 10.59 -1.17 3.72
N VAL A 155 10.37 -1.67 2.50
CA VAL A 155 9.66 -2.94 2.30
C VAL A 155 10.45 -4.11 2.88
N ASP A 156 11.77 -4.17 2.67
CA ASP A 156 12.64 -5.18 3.29
C ASP A 156 12.61 -5.09 4.81
N PHE A 157 12.67 -3.88 5.36
CA PHE A 157 12.57 -3.64 6.80
C PHE A 157 11.26 -4.19 7.36
N VAL A 158 10.12 -3.90 6.72
CA VAL A 158 8.82 -4.43 7.15
C VAL A 158 8.76 -5.95 7.00
N ALA A 159 9.33 -6.51 5.92
CA ALA A 159 9.39 -7.95 5.73
C ALA A 159 10.27 -8.67 6.76
N ALA A 160 11.33 -8.03 7.24
CA ALA A 160 12.27 -8.60 8.21
C ALA A 160 11.87 -8.35 9.68
N HIS A 161 11.23 -7.22 9.96
CA HIS A 161 11.02 -6.73 11.33
C HIS A 161 9.57 -6.34 11.64
N GLY A 162 8.68 -6.29 10.64
CA GLY A 162 7.31 -5.81 10.81
C GLY A 162 6.51 -6.58 11.86
N HIS A 163 6.76 -7.89 11.99
CA HIS A 163 6.11 -8.73 13.00
C HIS A 163 6.39 -8.29 14.44
N ARG A 164 7.56 -7.69 14.70
CA ARG A 164 7.95 -7.23 16.05
C ARG A 164 7.10 -6.07 16.54
N PHE A 165 6.45 -5.35 15.61
CA PHE A 165 5.55 -4.25 15.92
C PHE A 165 4.12 -4.70 16.22
N LEU A 166 3.72 -5.93 15.85
CA LEU A 166 2.35 -6.45 16.07
C LEU A 166 1.89 -6.32 17.54
N PRO A 167 2.71 -6.62 18.57
CA PRO A 167 2.30 -6.48 19.98
C PRO A 167 1.96 -5.05 20.42
N LEU A 168 2.33 -4.04 19.62
CA LEU A 168 2.00 -2.65 19.87
C LEU A 168 0.60 -2.28 19.34
N TYR A 169 -0.06 -3.17 18.61
CA TYR A 169 -1.40 -2.96 18.10
C TYR A 169 -2.39 -3.91 18.76
N ALA A 170 -3.66 -3.51 18.78
CA ALA A 170 -4.80 -4.38 19.08
C ALA A 170 -5.61 -4.55 17.79
N PHE A 171 -5.93 -5.80 17.44
CA PHE A 171 -6.80 -6.09 16.31
C PHE A 171 -8.23 -6.36 16.79
N ASP A 172 -9.20 -5.65 16.22
CA ASP A 172 -10.62 -5.94 16.46
C ASP A 172 -11.15 -6.87 15.37
N TRP A 173 -11.40 -8.13 15.73
CA TRP A 173 -11.94 -9.16 14.85
C TRP A 173 -13.32 -8.83 14.26
N ARG A 174 -14.13 -7.99 14.94
CA ARG A 174 -15.47 -7.64 14.46
C ARG A 174 -15.40 -6.63 13.33
N THR A 175 -14.58 -5.59 13.48
CA THR A 175 -14.46 -4.51 12.49
C THR A 175 -13.35 -4.73 11.47
N GLY A 176 -12.30 -5.47 11.84
CA GLY A 176 -11.07 -5.62 11.08
C GLY A 176 -10.09 -4.45 11.26
N ASN A 177 -10.32 -3.58 12.25
CA ASN A 177 -9.49 -2.41 12.49
C ASN A 177 -8.31 -2.73 13.41
N TRP A 178 -7.18 -2.07 13.15
CA TRP A 178 -6.01 -2.07 14.02
C TRP A 178 -5.97 -0.78 14.83
N THR A 179 -5.75 -0.90 16.14
CA THR A 179 -5.62 0.26 17.04
C THR A 179 -4.26 0.25 17.72
N PHE A 180 -3.57 1.39 17.68
CA PHE A 180 -2.23 1.50 18.26
C PHE A 180 -2.30 1.68 19.79
N ARG A 181 -1.69 0.75 20.54
CA ARG A 181 -1.64 0.78 22.01
C ARG A 181 -0.53 1.72 22.48
N ARG A 182 -0.79 3.04 22.47
CA ARG A 182 0.16 4.09 22.94
C ARG A 182 0.76 3.81 24.32
N ARG A 183 -0.04 3.26 25.25
CA ARG A 183 0.42 2.91 26.61
C ARG A 183 1.41 1.74 26.62
N ALA A 184 1.23 0.76 25.73
CA ALA A 184 2.16 -0.37 25.59
C ALA A 184 3.52 0.10 25.04
N LEU A 185 3.52 1.08 24.12
CA LEU A 185 4.76 1.72 23.69
C LEU A 185 5.39 2.51 24.85
N LYS A 186 4.65 3.38 25.56
CA LYS A 186 5.22 4.16 26.68
C LYS A 186 5.76 3.29 27.82
N GLN A 187 5.13 2.15 28.13
CA GLN A 187 5.59 1.23 29.17
C GLN A 187 6.79 0.38 28.73
N ARG A 188 6.90 0.04 27.44
CA ARG A 188 8.01 -0.76 26.89
C ARG A 188 9.21 0.09 26.42
N ALA A 189 8.96 1.33 26.00
CA ALA A 189 9.96 2.32 25.59
C ALA A 189 10.46 3.19 26.77
N MET A 190 10.04 2.89 28.00
CA MET A 190 10.60 3.50 29.20
C MET A 190 11.95 2.85 29.49
N ARG A 191 12.99 3.20 28.73
CA ARG A 191 14.30 3.29 29.37
C ARG A 191 15.18 4.46 28.93
N ASP A 192 15.35 4.83 27.66
CA ASP A 192 16.34 5.91 27.39
C ASP A 192 16.07 6.90 26.23
N GLU A 193 15.12 6.71 25.30
CA GLU A 193 15.09 7.55 24.06
C GLU A 193 13.90 8.49 23.87
N LEU A 194 12.81 8.39 24.64
CA LEU A 194 11.62 9.23 24.42
C LEU A 194 11.72 10.64 25.04
N LEU A 195 12.74 10.92 25.85
CA LEU A 195 12.92 12.25 26.49
C LEU A 195 13.32 13.37 25.52
N LEU A 196 13.59 13.06 24.24
CA LEU A 196 13.84 14.06 23.19
C LEU A 196 12.58 14.42 22.37
N MET A 197 11.44 13.78 22.64
CA MET A 197 10.16 14.14 22.03
C MET A 197 9.38 14.99 23.02
N HIS A 198 9.59 16.31 22.98
CA HIS A 198 8.82 17.27 23.77
C HIS A 198 7.33 17.22 23.41
N ASP A 199 6.50 17.35 24.45
CA ASP A 199 5.04 17.14 24.52
C ASP A 199 4.21 18.30 23.91
N ASP A 200 4.69 18.99 22.88
CA ASP A 200 3.98 20.17 22.36
C ASP A 200 3.22 19.87 21.06
N ASP A 201 1.90 19.82 21.22
CA ASP A 201 0.84 20.17 20.26
C ASP A 201 0.46 19.17 19.15
N ASP A 202 -0.83 19.21 18.79
CA ASP A 202 -1.51 18.33 17.84
C ASP A 202 -0.94 18.50 16.41
N GLY A 203 0.16 17.83 16.12
CA GLY A 203 0.78 17.83 14.80
C GLY A 203 1.79 16.72 14.65
N PHE A 204 1.54 15.81 13.70
CA PHE A 204 2.63 15.03 13.11
C PHE A 204 3.64 16.05 12.53
N PHE A 205 4.73 16.30 13.26
CA PHE A 205 5.73 17.28 12.89
C PHE A 205 6.48 16.80 11.64
N PHE A 206 5.99 17.22 10.47
CA PHE A 206 6.81 17.29 9.27
C PHE A 206 7.77 18.47 9.47
N PRO A 207 9.10 18.30 9.35
CA PRO A 207 10.01 19.43 9.41
C PRO A 207 9.67 20.39 8.29
N GLU A 208 9.26 21.60 8.66
CA GLU A 208 8.98 22.70 7.74
C GLU A 208 10.31 23.17 7.14
N ALA A 209 10.62 22.69 5.94
CA ALA A 209 11.81 23.10 5.21
C ALA A 209 11.59 24.48 4.58
N THR A 210 11.80 25.54 5.36
CA THR A 210 12.04 26.88 4.81
C THR A 210 13.54 27.09 4.63
N LYS A 211 14.04 26.81 3.42
CA LYS A 211 15.21 27.48 2.81
C LYS A 211 15.35 27.02 1.36
N LYS A 212 15.26 27.97 0.41
CA LYS A 212 15.66 27.73 -0.99
C LYS A 212 17.13 27.28 -0.99
N LYS A 213 17.38 26.05 -1.40
CA LYS A 213 18.73 25.50 -1.62
C LYS A 213 18.84 24.90 -3.02
N ASN A 214 20.07 24.77 -3.49
CA ASN A 214 20.38 24.28 -4.83
C ASN A 214 20.12 22.77 -4.91
N ALA A 215 19.57 22.30 -6.03
CA ALA A 215 19.12 20.92 -6.25
C ALA A 215 20.19 19.82 -6.03
N ALA A 216 21.48 20.15 -6.05
CA ALA A 216 22.56 19.20 -5.77
C ALA A 216 22.80 18.96 -4.27
N ASP A 217 22.50 19.94 -3.41
CA ASP A 217 22.65 19.86 -1.94
C ASP A 217 21.43 19.15 -1.31
N GLU A 218 20.27 19.19 -1.97
CA GLU A 218 19.03 18.54 -1.51
C GLU A 218 19.05 17.01 -1.65
N GLY A 219 19.74 16.45 -2.66
CA GLY A 219 19.80 15.00 -2.87
C GLY A 219 20.60 14.24 -1.79
N ASP A 220 21.69 14.83 -1.31
CA ASP A 220 22.50 14.29 -0.22
C ASP A 220 21.76 14.41 1.13
N ASP A 221 21.06 15.52 1.35
CA ASP A 221 20.22 15.75 2.54
C ASP A 221 19.04 14.76 2.64
N LEU A 222 18.32 14.55 1.53
CA LEU A 222 17.23 13.56 1.45
C LEU A 222 17.70 12.13 1.73
N SER A 223 18.85 11.75 1.17
CA SER A 223 19.42 10.42 1.36
C SER A 223 19.79 10.16 2.83
N ARG A 224 20.44 11.13 3.48
CA ARG A 224 20.77 11.06 4.91
C ARG A 224 19.52 10.99 5.78
N LYS A 225 18.49 11.75 5.42
CA LYS A 225 17.20 11.70 6.12
C LYS A 225 16.54 10.32 6.01
N PHE A 226 16.53 9.71 4.83
CA PHE A 226 16.01 8.36 4.63
C PHE A 226 16.78 7.29 5.41
N GLU A 227 18.11 7.41 5.47
CA GLU A 227 18.96 6.54 6.27
C GLU A 227 18.64 6.67 7.76
N SER A 228 18.56 7.90 8.28
CA SER A 228 18.21 8.17 9.69
C SER A 228 16.86 7.57 10.12
N TYR A 229 15.87 7.55 9.21
CA TYR A 229 14.57 6.93 9.48
C TYR A 229 14.67 5.41 9.58
N LEU A 230 15.40 4.78 8.66
CA LEU A 230 15.58 3.33 8.66
C LEU A 230 16.42 2.88 9.85
N GLU A 231 17.46 3.63 10.23
CA GLU A 231 18.26 3.36 11.43
C GLU A 231 17.41 3.44 12.70
N SER A 232 16.63 4.52 12.85
CA SER A 232 15.73 4.69 14.00
C SER A 232 14.68 3.58 14.07
N ALA A 233 14.07 3.23 12.94
CA ALA A 233 13.09 2.14 12.86
C ALA A 233 13.72 0.78 13.19
N THR A 234 14.95 0.53 12.73
CA THR A 234 15.73 -0.68 13.04
C THR A 234 16.06 -0.77 14.52
N ARG A 235 16.51 0.33 15.13
CA ARG A 235 16.77 0.38 16.57
C ARG A 235 15.52 0.06 17.39
N ILE A 236 14.37 0.65 17.02
CA ILE A 236 13.09 0.37 17.68
C ILE A 236 12.70 -1.10 17.49
N ALA A 237 12.78 -1.62 16.26
CA ALA A 237 12.47 -3.01 15.97
C ALA A 237 13.32 -4.01 16.77
N LEU A 238 14.62 -3.74 16.90
CA LEU A 238 15.54 -4.58 17.66
C LEU A 238 15.32 -4.51 19.17
N SER A 239 14.76 -3.39 19.67
CA SER A 239 14.38 -3.26 21.08
C SER A 239 13.12 -4.04 21.45
N LEU A 240 12.30 -4.40 20.46
CA LEU A 240 11.08 -5.18 20.66
C LEU A 240 11.37 -6.69 20.64
N PRO A 241 10.61 -7.49 21.44
CA PRO A 241 10.80 -8.93 21.49
C PRO A 241 10.49 -9.58 20.14
N ASP A 242 11.32 -10.54 19.75
CA ASP A 242 11.10 -11.34 18.55
C ASP A 242 10.29 -12.60 18.88
N THR A 243 8.97 -12.45 18.90
CA THR A 243 8.04 -13.55 19.19
C THR A 243 7.56 -14.26 17.92
N TYR A 244 8.22 -14.07 16.77
CA TYR A 244 7.77 -14.64 15.48
C TYR A 244 7.80 -16.16 15.41
N ASN A 245 8.80 -16.77 16.05
CA ASN A 245 9.04 -18.21 16.04
C ASN A 245 8.43 -18.94 17.24
N ASP A 246 7.82 -18.22 18.18
CA ASP A 246 7.06 -18.84 19.28
C ASP A 246 5.67 -19.20 18.72
N ASP A 247 5.59 -20.37 18.07
CA ASP A 247 4.41 -20.92 17.36
C ASP A 247 3.11 -20.96 18.20
N GLU A 248 3.18 -20.78 19.52
CA GLU A 248 2.05 -20.97 20.43
C GLU A 248 1.31 -19.68 20.83
N ARG A 249 1.78 -18.46 20.48
CA ARG A 249 1.26 -17.21 21.11
C ARG A 249 0.88 -16.03 20.21
N MET A 250 0.81 -16.19 18.88
CA MET A 250 0.70 -15.03 17.96
C MET A 250 -0.61 -14.98 17.16
N ILE A 251 -1.68 -15.53 17.72
CA ILE A 251 -3.03 -15.08 17.39
C ILE A 251 -3.60 -14.60 18.71
N GLU A 252 -3.60 -13.28 18.98
CA GLU A 252 -4.27 -12.70 20.14
C GLU A 252 -5.73 -13.20 20.17
N SER A 253 -5.97 -14.25 20.96
CA SER A 253 -7.26 -14.86 21.27
C SER A 253 -8.26 -14.84 20.10
N LEU A 254 -8.13 -15.78 19.16
CA LEU A 254 -9.19 -16.05 18.18
C LEU A 254 -10.56 -16.10 18.88
N PRO A 255 -11.55 -15.32 18.42
CA PRO A 255 -12.88 -15.38 19.03
C PRO A 255 -13.43 -16.80 18.98
N LYS A 256 -14.08 -17.24 20.07
CA LYS A 256 -14.72 -18.56 20.15
C LYS A 256 -15.76 -18.68 19.04
N GLY A 257 -15.46 -19.46 17.99
CA GLY A 257 -16.34 -19.65 16.83
C GLY A 257 -15.73 -19.29 15.48
N VAL A 258 -14.53 -18.71 15.44
CA VAL A 258 -13.76 -18.51 14.19
C VAL A 258 -12.86 -19.73 13.96
N ASP A 259 -13.02 -20.40 12.82
CA ASP A 259 -12.15 -21.48 12.37
C ASP A 259 -10.75 -20.94 12.08
N PRO A 260 -9.67 -21.40 12.76
CA PRO A 260 -8.31 -20.91 12.53
C PRO A 260 -7.85 -21.04 11.08
N ASP A 261 -8.35 -22.05 10.35
CA ASP A 261 -7.96 -22.33 8.97
C ASP A 261 -8.42 -21.26 7.96
N ILE A 262 -9.30 -20.35 8.38
CA ILE A 262 -9.79 -19.25 7.52
C ILE A 262 -8.96 -17.97 7.67
N VAL A 263 -8.05 -17.90 8.65
CA VAL A 263 -7.22 -16.74 8.90
C VAL A 263 -5.92 -16.85 8.10
N LEU A 264 -5.78 -16.01 7.07
CA LEU A 264 -4.62 -16.04 6.15
C LEU A 264 -3.45 -15.13 6.59
N PHE A 265 -3.49 -14.58 7.79
CA PHE A 265 -2.51 -13.64 8.31
C PHE A 265 -2.30 -13.83 9.82
N ARG A 266 -1.20 -13.29 10.36
CA ARG A 266 -0.87 -13.38 11.80
C ARG A 266 -1.34 -12.12 12.53
N VAL A 267 -1.77 -12.26 13.80
CA VAL A 267 -2.35 -11.18 14.63
C VAL A 267 -1.74 -11.14 16.02
#